data_AF-J9F374-F1
#
_entry.id   AF-J9F374-F1
#
_cell.length_a   1.000
_cell.length_b   1.000
_cell.length_c   1.000
_cell.angle_alpha   90.00
_cell.angle_beta   90.00
_cell.angle_gamma   90.00
#
_symmetry.space_group_name_H-M   'P 1'
#
loop_
_entity.id
_entity.type
_entity.pdbx_description
1 polymer ?
#
loop_
_entity_poly.entity_id
_entity_poly.type
_entity_poly.pdbx_seq_one_letter_code
_entity_poly.pdbx_strand_id
1 'polypeptide(L)' 'LKSALRKDTIFVSIMMVNNETGAVMPISQMARLTHRICPDAIFHTDAVQGFLKVPFAAKTLGADLISVSSHKVHGPKGC' A
#
# COMPACT_ATOMS: atom_id res chain seq x y z
N LEU A 1 -4.85 -3.10 12.32
CA LEU A 1 -4.51 -4.17 11.35
C LEU A 1 -4.41 -5.54 12.02
N LYS A 2 -3.49 -5.78 12.97
CA LYS A 2 -3.25 -7.12 13.55
C LYS A 2 -4.52 -7.86 14.00
N SER A 3 -5.45 -7.17 14.68
CA SER A 3 -6.72 -7.76 15.15
C SER A 3 -7.71 -8.13 14.04
N ALA A 4 -7.56 -7.54 12.85
CA ALA A 4 -8.44 -7.78 11.71
C ALA A 4 -7.93 -8.90 10.79
N LEU A 5 -6.63 -9.22 10.84
CA LEU A 5 -6.03 -10.29 10.06
C LEU A 5 -6.45 -11.66 10.63
N ARG A 6 -6.81 -12.57 9.72
CA ARG A 6 -7.22 -13.94 10.03
C ARG A 6 -6.49 -14.91 9.12
N LYS A 7 -6.47 -16.20 9.46
CA LYS A 7 -5.81 -17.25 8.67
C LYS A 7 -6.42 -17.41 7.27
N ASP A 8 -7.70 -17.09 7.10
CA ASP A 8 -8.45 -17.12 5.85
C ASP A 8 -8.43 -15.78 5.09
N THR A 9 -7.66 -14.79 5.55
CA THR A 9 -7.50 -13.54 4.81
C THR A 9 -6.73 -13.82 3.52
N ILE A 10 -7.34 -13.51 2.37
CA ILE A 10 -6.72 -13.71 1.05
C ILE A 10 -6.20 -12.41 0.42
N PHE A 11 -6.68 -11.25 0.90
CA PHE A 11 -6.35 -9.96 0.32
C PHE A 11 -6.39 -8.86 1.37
N VAL A 12 -5.39 -7.98 1.35
CA VAL A 12 -5.30 -6.78 2.18
C VAL A 12 -5.02 -5.60 1.27
N SER A 13 -5.84 -4.55 1.35
CA SER A 13 -5.68 -3.32 0.57
C SER A 13 -5.64 -2.11 1.50
N ILE A 14 -4.56 -1.33 1.43
CA ILE A 14 -4.33 -0.18 2.32
C ILE A 14 -3.83 1.03 1.53
N MET A 15 -4.44 2.19 1.75
CA MET A 15 -3.91 3.44 1.22
C MET A 15 -2.58 3.81 1.91
N MET A 16 -1.55 4.14 1.12
CA MET A 16 -0.26 4.59 1.62
C MET A 16 -0.36 5.97 2.29
N VAL A 17 -1.10 6.89 1.67
CA VAL A 17 -1.35 8.23 2.20
C VAL A 17 -2.84 8.48 2.12
N ASN A 18 -3.46 8.78 3.27
CA ASN A 18 -4.86 9.17 3.31
C ASN A 18 -5.05 10.49 2.54
N ASN A 19 -5.99 10.50 1.60
CA ASN A 19 -6.23 11.62 0.69
C ASN A 19 -6.94 12.83 1.34
N GLU A 20 -7.52 12.67 2.52
CA GLU A 20 -8.22 13.74 3.26
C GLU A 20 -7.34 14.36 4.35
N THR A 21 -6.69 13.50 5.15
CA THR A 21 -5.91 13.92 6.33
C THR A 21 -4.41 14.01 6.06
N GLY A 22 -3.93 13.42 4.96
CA GLY A 22 -2.50 13.33 4.65
C GLY A 22 -1.72 12.32 5.50
N ALA A 23 -2.39 11.54 6.34
CA ALA A 23 -1.74 10.56 7.21
C ALA A 23 -0.99 9.50 6.40
N VAL A 24 0.29 9.30 6.71
CA VAL A 24 1.18 8.33 6.05
C VAL A 24 1.16 7.00 6.81
N MET A 25 0.85 5.91 6.11
CA MET A 25 0.78 4.57 6.67
C MET A 25 2.13 3.85 6.61
N PRO A 26 2.50 3.06 7.63
CA PRO A 26 3.75 2.30 7.65
C PRO A 26 3.67 1.02 6.80
N ILE A 27 3.53 1.18 5.47
CA ILE A 27 3.23 0.08 4.53
C ILE A 27 4.20 -1.10 4.66
N SER A 28 5.51 -0.86 4.74
CA SER A 28 6.51 -1.95 4.84
C SER A 28 6.35 -2.81 6.10
N GLN A 29 5.85 -2.23 7.19
CA GLN A 29 5.55 -2.99 8.41
C GLN A 29 4.23 -3.75 8.28
N MET A 30 3.22 -3.13 7.66
CA MET A 30 1.90 -3.72 7.46
C MET A 30 1.94 -4.91 6.49
N ALA A 31 2.70 -4.81 5.40
CA ALA A 31 2.92 -5.89 4.45
C ALA A 31 3.63 -7.08 5.12
N ARG A 32 4.75 -6.82 5.80
CA ARG A 32 5.47 -7.86 6.58
C ARG A 32 4.60 -8.54 7.62
N LEU A 33 3.74 -7.79 8.30
CA LEU A 33 2.81 -8.35 9.29
C LEU A 33 1.77 -9.26 8.60
N THR A 34 1.25 -8.82 7.44
CA THR A 34 0.27 -9.57 6.66
C THR A 34 0.86 -10.91 6.20
N HIS A 35 2.00 -10.88 5.50
CA HIS A 35 2.69 -12.09 5.04
C HIS A 35 3.12 -13.02 6.19
N ARG A 36 3.32 -12.49 7.39
CA ARG A 36 3.61 -13.32 8.58
C ARG A 36 2.37 -14.04 9.12
N ILE A 37 1.21 -13.40 9.13
CA ILE A 37 -0.01 -13.93 9.78
C ILE A 37 -0.84 -14.77 8.81
N CYS A 38 -0.94 -14.33 7.56
CA CYS A 38 -1.67 -14.97 6.48
C CYS A 38 -0.75 -14.97 5.24
N PRO A 39 0.16 -15.96 5.13
CA PRO A 39 1.23 -15.97 4.12
C PRO A 39 0.72 -16.05 2.69
N ASP A 40 -0.48 -16.58 2.48
CA ASP A 40 -1.12 -16.69 1.16
C ASP A 40 -1.88 -15.41 0.76
N ALA A 41 -1.95 -14.41 1.64
CA ALA A 41 -2.65 -13.16 1.36
C ALA A 41 -1.81 -12.24 0.46
N ILE A 42 -2.43 -11.69 -0.57
CA ILE A 42 -1.85 -10.61 -1.39
C ILE A 42 -2.02 -9.28 -0.64
N PHE A 43 -0.93 -8.52 -0.55
CA PHE A 43 -0.92 -7.17 0.01
C PHE A 43 -0.86 -6.12 -1.10
N HIS A 44 -1.94 -5.36 -1.26
CA HIS A 44 -2.02 -4.20 -2.14
C HIS A 44 -1.86 -2.90 -1.35
N THR A 45 -1.14 -1.93 -1.93
CA THR A 45 -1.20 -0.54 -1.46
C THR A 45 -1.62 0.42 -2.56
N ASP A 46 -2.58 1.29 -2.24
CA ASP A 46 -2.87 2.47 -3.05
C ASP A 46 -1.85 3.56 -2.71
N ALA A 47 -0.91 3.77 -3.63
CA ALA A 47 0.13 4.78 -3.51
C ALA A 47 -0.17 6.06 -4.31
N VAL A 48 -1.39 6.30 -4.78
CA VAL A 48 -1.75 7.45 -5.62
C VAL A 48 -1.36 8.80 -4.99
N GLN A 49 -1.48 8.93 -3.67
CA GLN A 49 -1.07 10.13 -2.92
C GLN A 49 0.31 10.02 -2.27
N GLY A 50 0.96 8.85 -2.31
CA GLY A 50 2.29 8.64 -1.75
C GLY A 50 3.42 8.64 -2.79
N PHE A 51 3.14 8.16 -4.00
CA PHE A 51 4.12 8.03 -5.07
C PHE A 51 4.75 9.39 -5.41
N LEU A 52 6.09 9.45 -5.34
CA LEU A 52 6.90 10.67 -5.51
C LEU A 52 6.60 11.84 -4.56
N LYS A 53 5.80 11.62 -3.50
CA LYS A 53 5.47 12.63 -2.47
C LYS A 53 6.03 12.28 -1.10
N VAL A 54 6.22 10.99 -0.83
CA VAL A 54 6.96 10.48 0.34
C VAL A 54 8.11 9.60 -0.14
N PRO A 55 9.12 9.31 0.72
CA PRO A 55 10.15 8.34 0.38
C PRO A 55 9.52 7.02 -0.08
N PHE A 56 9.78 6.67 -1.34
CA PHE A 56 9.11 5.55 -2.01
C PHE A 56 10.15 4.71 -2.76
N ALA A 57 10.16 3.41 -2.47
CA ALA A 57 10.91 2.42 -3.23
C ALA A 57 10.11 1.12 -3.29
N ALA A 58 9.57 0.80 -4.46
CA ALA A 58 8.72 -0.38 -4.67
C ALA A 58 9.37 -1.67 -4.13
N LYS A 59 10.67 -1.84 -4.38
CA LYS A 59 11.46 -3.00 -3.95
C LYS A 59 11.49 -3.22 -2.43
N THR A 60 11.34 -2.17 -1.62
CA THR A 60 11.47 -2.25 -0.15
C THR A 60 10.13 -2.13 0.59
N LEU A 61 9.05 -1.77 -0.10
CA LEU A 61 7.71 -1.67 0.47
C LEU A 61 7.13 -3.04 0.86
N GLY A 62 7.52 -4.10 0.16
CA GLY A 62 6.99 -5.45 0.41
C GLY A 62 5.51 -5.62 0.04
N ALA A 63 4.90 -4.65 -0.64
CA ALA A 63 3.58 -4.83 -1.23
C ALA A 63 3.71 -5.68 -2.51
N ASP A 64 2.74 -6.57 -2.72
CA ASP A 64 2.66 -7.43 -3.91
C ASP A 64 2.07 -6.65 -5.09
N LEU A 65 1.14 -5.73 -4.80
CA LEU A 65 0.49 -4.87 -5.78
C LEU A 65 0.58 -3.40 -5.34
N ILE A 66 0.81 -2.49 -6.29
CA ILE A 66 0.86 -1.06 -6.03
C ILE A 66 0.07 -0.31 -7.11
N SER A 67 -0.91 0.48 -6.68
CA SER A 67 -1.59 1.42 -7.56
C SER A 67 -0.92 2.79 -7.53
N VAL A 68 -0.71 3.38 -8.71
CA VAL A 68 -0.22 4.75 -8.89
C VAL A 68 -1.06 5.44 -9.96
N SER A 69 -0.98 6.77 -10.03
CA SER A 69 -1.71 7.56 -11.03
C SER A 69 -0.84 8.71 -11.51
N SER A 70 -0.57 8.77 -12.81
CA SER A 70 0.34 9.75 -13.42
C SER A 70 -0.09 11.20 -13.18
N HIS A 71 -1.38 11.52 -13.33
CA HIS A 71 -1.88 12.89 -13.17
C HIS A 71 -1.85 13.41 -11.72
N LYS A 72 -1.48 12.56 -10.75
CA LYS A 72 -1.22 12.96 -9.37
C LYS A 72 0.24 13.28 -9.09
N VAL A 73 1.10 13.07 -10.09
CA VAL A 73 2.54 13.39 -10.11
C VAL A 73 2.92 14.20 -11.36
N HIS A 74 2.01 15.06 -11.83
CA HIS A 74 2.19 15.95 -13.00
C HIS A 74 2.31 15.25 -14.36
N GLY A 75 1.93 13.98 -14.47
CA GLY A 75 1.78 13.28 -15.74
C GLY A 75 0.40 13.49 -16.41
N PRO A 76 0.19 12.89 -17.59
CA PRO A 76 -1.09 12.97 -18.30
C PRO A 76 -2.21 12.24 -17.56
N LYS A 77 -3.48 12.57 -17.80
CA LYS A 77 -4.63 11.79 -17.28
C LYS A 77 -4.82 10.51 -18.10
N GLY A 78 -5.35 9.45 -17.46
CA GLY A 78 -5.63 8.17 -18.10
C GLY A 78 -4.47 7.16 -18.07
N CYS A 79 -3.47 7.38 -17.21
CA CYS A 79 -2.34 6.48 -16.98
C CYS A 79 -2.12 6.22 -15.49
#